data_AF-A0AAW0ELM4-F1
#
_entry.id   AF-A0AAW0ELM4-F1
#
_cell.length_a   1.000
_cell.length_b   1.000
_cell.length_c   1.000
_cell.angle_alpha   90.00
_cell.angle_beta   90.00
_cell.angle_gamma   90.00
#
_symmetry.space_group_name_H-M   'P 1'
#
loop_
_entity.id
_entity.type
_entity.pdbx_description
1 polymer ?
#
loop_
_entity_poly.entity_id
_entity_poly.type
_entity_poly.pdbx_seq_one_letter_code
_entity_poly.pdbx_strand_id
1 'polypeptide(L)'
;MLSSYLRKRVSVVTVDGRNLVGVLHAADQLLNIVLTSCVERVGAPYDHAEARDSGDDDAAVADVGGSGVDHTAAPLPVMEEVHLGVLMLRGADVVTIAAVDVYEEAGTNVKDWRGRDMPPVPSAAANA
;
A
#
# COMPACT_ATOMS: atom_id res chain seq x y z
N MET A 1 -11.46 -2.28 18.73
CA MET A 1 -11.08 -0.90 19.11
C MET A 1 -9.62 -0.69 18.78
N LEU A 2 -9.24 0.42 18.13
CA LEU A 2 -7.84 0.73 17.80
C LEU A 2 -6.95 1.03 19.02
N SER A 3 -7.53 1.12 20.20
CA SER A 3 -6.83 1.42 21.47
C SER A 3 -5.66 0.48 21.73
N SER A 4 -5.70 -0.77 21.27
CA SER A 4 -4.60 -1.74 21.41
C SER A 4 -3.38 -1.46 20.53
N TYR A 5 -3.53 -0.59 19.52
CA TYR A 5 -2.49 -0.19 18.58
C TYR A 5 -1.89 1.18 18.92
N LEU A 6 -2.47 1.92 19.89
CA LEU A 6 -1.92 3.20 20.32
C LEU A 6 -0.48 3.04 20.83
N ARG A 7 0.38 3.97 20.42
CA ARG A 7 1.82 4.01 20.69
C ARG A 7 2.59 2.80 20.15
N LYS A 8 2.00 1.99 19.26
CA LYS A 8 2.69 0.91 18.55
C LYS A 8 3.03 1.34 17.13
N ARG A 9 4.05 0.71 16.57
CA ARG A 9 4.36 0.81 15.15
C ARG A 9 3.28 0.08 14.36
N VAL A 10 2.71 0.77 13.38
CA VAL A 10 1.65 0.26 12.51
C VAL A 10 2.01 0.54 11.06
N SER A 11 1.54 -0.35 10.18
CA SER A 11 1.48 -0.11 8.74
C SER A 11 0.03 0.22 8.39
N VAL A 12 -0.15 1.30 7.66
CA VAL A 12 -1.43 1.82 7.21
C VAL A 12 -1.44 1.81 5.70
N VAL A 13 -2.50 1.24 5.16
CA VAL A 13 -2.79 1.27 3.73
C VAL A 13 -3.87 2.29 3.49
N THR A 14 -3.66 3.15 2.51
CA THR A 14 -4.65 4.13 2.06
C THR A 14 -5.38 3.69 0.80
N VAL A 15 -6.50 4.35 0.50
CA VAL A 15 -7.37 4.04 -0.64
C VAL A 15 -6.69 4.21 -2.01
N ASP A 16 -5.68 5.06 -2.08
CA ASP A 16 -4.85 5.29 -3.27
C ASP A 16 -3.69 4.27 -3.41
N GLY A 17 -3.58 3.30 -2.49
CA GLY A 17 -2.60 2.22 -2.56
C GLY A 17 -1.27 2.51 -1.84
N ARG A 18 -1.14 3.65 -1.14
CA ARG A 18 0.10 4.00 -0.44
C ARG A 18 0.28 3.19 0.84
N ASN A 19 1.53 2.88 1.17
CA ASN A 19 1.91 2.17 2.39
C ASN A 19 2.66 3.09 3.34
N LEU A 20 2.00 3.44 4.46
CA LEU A 20 2.50 4.36 5.46
C LEU A 20 2.85 3.60 6.73
N VAL A 21 4.09 3.69 7.18
CA VAL A 21 4.56 3.05 8.41
C VAL A 21 4.93 4.12 9.42
N GLY A 22 4.35 4.05 10.61
CA GLY A 22 4.61 5.01 11.66
C GLY A 22 4.09 4.54 13.01
N VAL A 23 4.18 5.41 14.02
CA VAL A 23 3.63 5.14 15.35
C VAL A 23 2.25 5.77 15.45
N LEU A 24 1.24 4.95 15.76
CA LEU A 24 -0.14 5.41 15.94
C LEU A 24 -0.25 6.23 17.22
N HIS A 25 -0.40 7.55 17.09
CA HIS A 25 -0.45 8.46 18.22
C HIS A 25 -1.86 8.67 18.75
N ALA A 26 -2.83 8.82 17.85
CA ALA A 26 -4.24 9.01 18.16
C ALA A 26 -5.12 8.33 17.11
N ALA A 27 -6.32 7.94 17.53
CA ALA A 27 -7.37 7.43 16.67
C ALA A 27 -8.73 7.83 17.26
N ASP A 28 -9.70 8.14 16.41
CA ASP A 28 -11.09 8.37 16.81
C ASP A 28 -12.03 7.24 16.34
N GLN A 29 -13.33 7.36 16.64
CA GLN A 29 -14.32 6.36 16.20
C GLN A 29 -14.58 6.33 14.69
N LEU A 30 -14.15 7.35 13.94
CA LEU A 30 -14.29 7.43 12.48
C LEU A 30 -13.02 6.97 11.76
N LEU A 31 -12.03 6.42 12.49
CA LEU A 31 -10.72 6.03 11.99
C LEU A 31 -9.89 7.20 11.46
N ASN A 32 -10.19 8.44 11.85
CA ASN A 32 -9.20 9.50 11.68
C ASN A 32 -8.04 9.20 12.62
N ILE A 33 -6.83 9.13 12.07
CA ILE A 33 -5.64 8.72 12.82
C ILE A 33 -4.54 9.75 12.68
N VAL A 34 -3.71 9.84 13.73
CA VAL A 34 -2.47 10.62 13.71
C VAL A 34 -1.31 9.65 13.77
N LEU A 35 -0.46 9.68 12.74
CA LEU A 35 0.79 8.94 12.70
C LEU A 35 1.96 9.87 13.02
N THR A 36 2.88 9.40 13.83
CA THR A 36 4.14 10.08 14.15
C THR A 36 5.31 9.23 13.66
N SER A 37 6.43 9.88 13.33
CA SER A 37 7.60 9.22 12.72
C SER A 37 7.19 8.41 11.48
N CYS A 38 6.29 8.98 10.68
CA CYS A 38 5.75 8.29 9.52
C CYS A 38 6.76 8.30 8.37
N VAL A 39 6.88 7.14 7.76
CA VAL A 39 7.64 6.86 6.55
C VAL A 39 6.70 6.24 5.54
N GLU A 40 6.72 6.73 4.32
CA GLU A 40 6.04 6.11 3.20
C GLU A 40 6.97 5.15 2.48
N ARG A 41 6.49 3.95 2.20
CA ARG A 41 7.19 2.93 1.42
C ARG A 41 6.67 2.94 0.00
N VAL A 42 7.53 3.35 -0.92
CA VAL A 42 7.23 3.47 -2.36
C VAL A 42 7.96 2.37 -3.11
N GLY A 43 7.20 1.53 -3.82
CA GLY A 43 7.71 0.46 -4.65
C GLY A 43 7.82 0.85 -6.13
N ALA A 44 7.81 -0.15 -6.98
CA ALA A 44 7.67 0.06 -8.42
C ALA A 44 6.23 0.52 -8.75
N PRO A 45 6.03 1.42 -9.72
CA PRO A 45 4.70 1.83 -10.13
C PRO A 45 3.79 0.64 -10.44
N TYR A 46 2.55 0.71 -9.96
CA TYR A 46 1.53 -0.27 -10.31
C TYR A 46 1.22 -0.20 -11.81
N ASP A 47 1.27 -1.34 -12.49
CA ASP A 47 0.91 -1.46 -13.90
C ASP A 47 -0.43 -2.19 -14.03
N HIS A 48 -1.44 -1.47 -14.53
CA HIS A 48 -2.78 -2.01 -14.77
C HIS A 48 -2.82 -3.05 -15.89
N ALA A 49 -1.82 -3.10 -16.78
CA ALA A 49 -1.78 -4.06 -17.88
C ALA A 49 -1.42 -5.48 -17.40
N GLU A 50 -0.50 -5.60 -16.44
CA GLU A 50 -0.03 -6.90 -15.93
C GLU A 50 -1.05 -7.58 -14.99
N ALA A 51 -1.85 -6.82 -14.24
CA ALA A 51 -2.82 -7.37 -13.29
C ALA A 51 -3.99 -8.14 -13.94
N ARG A 52 -4.19 -7.97 -15.25
CA ARG A 52 -5.21 -8.69 -16.03
C ARG A 52 -4.76 -10.10 -16.44
N ASP A 53 -3.47 -10.40 -16.36
CA ASP A 53 -2.89 -11.67 -16.85
C ASP A 53 -2.73 -12.73 -15.73
N SER A 54 -2.92 -12.34 -14.46
CA SER A 54 -2.85 -13.24 -13.31
C SER A 54 -4.22 -13.71 -12.78
N GLY A 55 -5.31 -13.40 -13.50
CA GLY A 55 -6.67 -13.82 -13.15
C GLY A 55 -7.13 -14.99 -14.00
N ASP A 56 -7.12 -16.20 -13.43
CA ASP A 56 -7.93 -17.31 -13.94
C ASP A 56 -9.42 -16.88 -13.97
N ASP A 57 -10.01 -17.07 -15.14
CA ASP A 57 -11.44 -17.11 -15.50
C ASP A 57 -12.27 -15.82 -15.75
N ASP A 58 -12.41 -15.57 -17.06
CA ASP A 58 -13.68 -15.40 -17.80
C ASP A 58 -14.46 -14.06 -17.73
N ALA A 59 -14.06 -13.11 -18.58
CA ALA A 59 -14.98 -12.20 -19.29
C ALA A 59 -14.33 -11.64 -20.56
N ALA A 60 -14.74 -12.18 -21.70
CA ALA A 60 -14.35 -11.69 -23.02
C ALA A 60 -14.79 -10.23 -23.23
N VAL A 61 -13.83 -9.34 -23.50
CA VAL A 61 -13.98 -8.23 -24.45
C VAL A 61 -12.66 -8.03 -25.18
N ALA A 62 -12.70 -8.27 -26.50
CA ALA A 62 -11.59 -8.01 -27.40
C ALA A 62 -11.38 -6.49 -27.53
N ASP A 63 -10.17 -6.03 -27.28
CA ASP A 63 -9.67 -4.81 -27.92
C ASP A 63 -8.20 -4.98 -28.28
N VAL A 64 -7.86 -4.48 -29.47
CA VAL A 64 -6.71 -4.82 -30.27
C VAL A 64 -5.53 -3.89 -29.95
N GLY A 65 -4.41 -4.48 -29.56
CA GLY A 65 -3.07 -3.92 -29.81
C GLY A 65 -2.31 -3.40 -28.58
N GLY A 66 -1.20 -4.08 -28.24
CA GLY A 66 -0.19 -3.49 -27.35
C GLY A 66 0.75 -4.48 -26.68
N SER A 67 1.80 -4.89 -27.41
CA SER A 67 3.08 -5.47 -26.96
C SER A 67 3.06 -6.52 -25.83
N GLY A 68 3.18 -7.80 -26.20
CA GLY A 68 3.56 -8.86 -25.26
C GLY A 68 4.87 -8.50 -24.56
N VAL A 69 4.84 -8.48 -23.22
CA VAL A 69 6.02 -8.20 -22.40
C VAL A 69 6.74 -9.52 -22.14
N ASP A 70 7.94 -9.59 -22.70
CA ASP A 70 8.91 -10.66 -22.54
C ASP A 70 9.20 -10.93 -21.05
N HIS A 71 9.25 -12.20 -20.61
CA HIS A 71 9.61 -12.63 -19.24
C HIS A 71 11.10 -12.39 -18.91
N THR A 72 11.76 -11.47 -19.61
CA THR A 72 13.12 -10.96 -19.34
C THR A 72 13.11 -9.66 -18.54
N ALA A 73 12.00 -9.36 -17.86
CA ALA A 73 11.76 -8.12 -17.14
C ALA A 73 12.92 -7.79 -16.17
N ALA A 74 13.48 -6.59 -16.31
CA ALA A 74 14.52 -6.08 -15.45
C ALA A 74 14.11 -6.18 -13.97
N PRO A 75 15.06 -6.39 -13.03
CA PRO A 75 14.75 -6.48 -11.61
C PRO A 75 13.93 -5.26 -11.16
N LEU A 76 12.84 -5.49 -10.42
CA LEU A 76 12.03 -4.40 -9.87
C LEU A 76 12.93 -3.40 -9.11
N PRO A 77 12.61 -2.10 -9.13
CA PRO A 77 13.32 -1.11 -8.35
C PRO A 77 13.27 -1.44 -6.86
N VAL A 78 14.30 -0.98 -6.15
CA VAL A 78 14.39 -1.07 -4.68
C VAL A 78 13.28 -0.21 -4.07
N MET A 79 12.67 -0.71 -2.99
CA MET A 79 11.71 0.07 -2.22
C MET A 79 12.37 1.31 -1.59
N GLU A 80 11.74 2.47 -1.77
CA GLU A 80 12.18 3.76 -1.22
C GLU A 80 11.39 4.12 0.05
N GLU A 81 12.07 4.72 1.04
CA GLU A 81 11.46 5.21 2.28
C GLU A 81 11.46 6.74 2.34
N VAL A 82 10.29 7.34 2.11
CA VAL A 82 10.09 8.79 2.14
C VAL A 82 9.64 9.22 3.53
N HIS A 83 10.41 10.09 4.20
CA HIS A 83 10.12 10.52 5.56
C HIS A 83 9.09 11.66 5.58
N LEU A 84 7.91 11.40 6.16
CA LEU A 84 6.80 12.36 6.21
C LEU A 84 6.64 13.04 7.58
N GLY A 85 7.23 12.48 8.64
CA GLY A 85 7.20 13.07 9.98
C GLY A 85 5.87 12.82 10.69
N VAL A 86 5.05 13.86 10.88
CA VAL A 86 3.75 13.74 11.55
C VAL A 86 2.64 14.07 10.55
N LEU A 87 1.67 13.18 10.40
CA LEU A 87 0.50 13.43 9.58
C LEU A 87 -0.79 12.97 10.25
N MET A 88 -1.90 13.58 9.82
CA MET A 88 -3.25 13.13 10.14
C MET A 88 -3.87 12.55 8.88
N LEU A 89 -4.37 11.31 8.97
CA LEU A 89 -5.13 10.64 7.92
C LEU A 89 -6.61 10.72 8.24
N ARG A 90 -7.41 11.07 7.23
CA ARG A 90 -8.86 11.00 7.33
C ARG A 90 -9.29 9.53 7.24
N GLY A 91 -10.20 9.11 8.11
CA GLY A 91 -10.58 7.69 8.20
C GLY A 91 -11.27 7.12 6.97
N ALA A 92 -11.84 7.98 6.11
CA ALA A 92 -12.38 7.57 4.81
C ALA A 92 -11.28 7.12 3.82
N ASP A 93 -10.05 7.55 4.04
CA ASP A 93 -8.91 7.25 3.18
C ASP A 93 -8.10 6.05 3.71
N VAL A 94 -8.51 5.45 4.84
CA VAL A 94 -7.85 4.31 5.48
C VAL A 94 -8.50 2.99 5.04
N VAL A 95 -7.72 2.08 4.48
CA VAL A 95 -8.18 0.74 4.09
C VAL A 95 -7.86 -0.28 5.18
N THR A 96 -6.60 -0.33 5.63
CA THR A 96 -6.18 -1.24 6.71
C THR A 96 -5.19 -0.60 7.66
N ILE A 97 -5.19 -1.05 8.91
CA ILE A 97 -4.19 -0.75 9.92
C ILE A 97 -3.69 -2.08 10.49
N ALA A 98 -2.40 -2.37 10.33
CA ALA A 98 -1.76 -3.59 10.81
C ALA A 98 -0.68 -3.27 11.85
N ALA A 99 -0.58 -4.08 12.91
CA ALA A 99 0.57 -4.00 13.81
C ALA A 99 1.82 -4.51 13.09
N VAL A 100 2.93 -3.79 13.26
CA VAL A 100 4.23 -4.22 12.77
C VAL A 100 5.00 -4.85 13.93
N ASP A 101 5.53 -6.05 13.71
CA ASP A 101 6.49 -6.63 14.64
C ASP A 101 7.83 -5.90 14.49
N VAL A 102 8.17 -5.09 15.50
CA VAL A 102 9.36 -4.25 15.50
C VAL A 102 10.64 -5.09 15.54
N TYR A 103 10.60 -6.29 16.13
CA TYR A 103 11.78 -7.14 16.23
C TYR A 103 12.08 -7.83 14.90
N GLU A 104 11.04 -8.36 14.24
CA GLU A 104 11.20 -8.95 12.90
C GLU A 104 11.62 -7.89 11.89
N GLU A 105 10.97 -6.72 11.91
CA GLU A 105 11.30 -5.63 11.00
C GLU A 105 12.75 -5.14 11.19
N ALA A 106 13.23 -5.02 12.42
CA ALA A 106 14.61 -4.62 12.71
C ALA A 106 15.67 -5.65 12.22
N GLY A 107 15.28 -6.92 12.04
CA GLY A 107 16.13 -7.97 11.50
C GLY A 107 16.24 -7.95 9.97
N THR A 108 15.45 -7.13 9.30
CA THR A 108 15.41 -7.04 7.83
C THR A 108 16.00 -5.72 7.34
N ASN A 109 16.49 -5.72 6.10
CA ASN A 109 16.99 -4.51 5.44
C ASN A 109 16.05 -4.11 4.31
N VAL A 110 15.43 -2.93 4.43
CA VAL A 110 14.45 -2.41 3.48
C VAL A 110 15.04 -2.26 2.07
N LYS A 111 16.36 -2.06 1.94
CA LYS A 111 17.05 -1.98 0.64
C LYS A 111 17.02 -3.28 -0.16
N ASP A 112 16.70 -4.39 0.49
CA ASP A 112 16.57 -5.69 -0.16
C ASP A 112 15.12 -5.95 -0.58
N TRP A 113 14.17 -5.10 -0.15
CA TRP A 113 12.76 -5.25 -0.47
C TRP A 113 12.47 -4.81 -1.89
N ARG A 114 11.64 -5.60 -2.57
CA ARG A 114 11.18 -5.37 -3.93
C ARG A 114 9.69 -5.66 -3.97
N GLY A 115 8.95 -4.84 -4.69
CA GLY A 115 7.51 -4.96 -4.84
C GLY A 115 6.97 -3.83 -5.67
N ARG A 116 5.76 -4.04 -6.20
CA ARG A 116 4.98 -2.98 -6.83
C ARG A 116 4.10 -2.30 -5.78
N ASP A 117 3.74 -1.06 -6.06
CA ASP A 117 2.71 -0.36 -5.32
C ASP A 117 1.38 -1.11 -5.44
N MET A 118 0.54 -0.95 -4.42
CA MET A 118 -0.76 -1.63 -4.39
C MET A 118 -1.75 -0.90 -5.31
N PRO A 119 -2.65 -1.64 -5.99
CA PRO A 119 -3.71 -1.01 -6.75
C PRO A 119 -4.56 -0.08 -5.87
N PRO A 120 -5.05 1.04 -6.42
CA PRO A 120 -6.04 1.85 -5.74
C PRO A 120 -7.33 1.05 -5.56
N VAL A 121 -8.05 1.33 -4.47
CA VAL A 121 -9.36 0.71 -4.21
C VAL A 121 -10.35 1.21 -5.26
N PRO A 122 -11.01 0.34 -6.04
CA PRO A 122 -11.99 0.77 -7.02
C PRO A 122 -13.14 1.48 -6.30
N SER A 123 -13.46 2.70 -6.72
CA SER A 123 -14.60 3.42 -6.16
C SER A 123 -15.88 2.65 -6.51
N ALA A 124 -16.70 2.34 -5.51
CA ALA A 124 -18.01 1.71 -5.72
C ALA A 124 -19.04 2.63 -6.42
N ALA A 125 -18.60 3.76 -6.98
CA ALA A 125 -19.45 4.80 -7.58
C ALA A 125 -19.84 4.52 -9.04
N ALA A 126 -19.85 3.25 -9.47
CA ALA A 126 -20.24 2.85 -10.83
C ALA A 126 -21.71 2.38 -10.95
N ASN A 127 -22.47 2.31 -9.85
CA ASN A 127 -23.87 1.87 -9.87
C ASN A 127 -24.78 2.83 -9.06
N ALA A 128 -25.00 4.03 -9.60
CA ALA A 128 -26.07 4.94 -9.16
C ALA A 128 -26.85 5.42 -10.38
#